data_AF-V5G023-F1
#
_entry.id   AF-V5G023-F1
#
_cell.length_a   1.000
_cell.length_b   1.000
_cell.length_c   1.000
_cell.angle_alpha   90.00
_cell.angle_beta   90.00
_cell.angle_gamma   90.00
#
_symmetry.space_group_name_H-M   'P 1'
#
loop_
_entity.id
_entity.type
_entity.pdbx_description
1 polymer ?
#
loop_
_entity_poly.entity_id
_entity_poly.type
_entity_poly.pdbx_seq_one_letter_code
_entity_poly.pdbx_strand_id
1 'polypeptide(L)'
;SMTSAQEAEFHKATHCHICEQPFKVEDVKVRDHFHLTPKNNYRGAAHNACNINYKDGVVIPVVFHNLGGYDSHFILENIANDMPGRVDVLPITKEKYISFTKNLDQNLIKFRFIDSFRFMASSLDTLASYMTEFPNLKSEFSELADDEFNLLTKKGVYPYDFMDSFEKFNFQSLPEQPHFYSRLEEKNISSKQFAHAQKVWNTFK
;
A
#
# COMPACT_ATOMS: atom_id res chain seq x y z
N SER A 1 -3.52 29.63 -6.64
CA SER A 1 -2.92 30.94 -6.95
C SER A 1 -1.48 30.95 -6.50
N MET A 2 -0.58 31.55 -7.29
CA MET A 2 0.83 31.67 -6.94
C MET A 2 1.05 32.71 -5.85
N THR A 3 2.09 32.53 -5.04
CA THR A 3 2.57 33.58 -4.12
C THR A 3 3.39 34.61 -4.89
N SER A 4 3.55 35.83 -4.34
CA SER A 4 4.39 36.87 -4.95
C SER A 4 5.85 36.43 -5.12
N ALA A 5 6.35 35.57 -4.22
CA ALA A 5 7.68 34.98 -4.34
C ALA A 5 7.78 34.05 -5.57
N GLN A 6 6.77 33.20 -5.79
CA GLN A 6 6.69 32.30 -6.94
C GLN A 6 6.54 33.07 -8.26
N GLU A 7 5.80 34.18 -8.26
CA GLU A 7 5.71 35.05 -9.45
C GLU A 7 7.08 35.68 -9.77
N ALA A 8 7.78 36.20 -8.77
CA ALA A 8 9.12 36.75 -8.96
C ALA A 8 10.11 35.69 -9.47
N GLU A 9 10.03 34.47 -8.95
CA GLU A 9 10.81 33.31 -9.41
C GLU A 9 10.52 33.00 -10.88
N PHE A 10 9.25 32.89 -11.26
CA PHE A 10 8.83 32.64 -12.64
C PHE A 10 9.42 33.67 -13.62
N HIS A 11 9.36 34.95 -13.26
CA HIS A 11 9.89 36.02 -14.10
C HIS A 11 11.42 35.94 -14.25
N LYS A 12 12.14 35.64 -13.15
CA LYS A 12 13.60 35.53 -13.13
C LYS A 12 14.13 34.22 -13.74
N ALA A 13 13.31 33.20 -13.88
CA ALA A 13 13.72 31.91 -14.42
C ALA A 13 14.28 32.05 -15.85
N THR A 14 15.51 31.60 -16.02
CA THR A 14 16.25 31.56 -17.30
C THR A 14 16.28 30.18 -17.93
N HIS A 15 15.93 29.13 -17.17
CA HIS A 15 15.91 27.75 -17.62
C HIS A 15 14.57 27.09 -17.29
N CYS A 16 14.16 26.16 -18.15
CA CYS A 16 13.00 25.32 -17.93
C CYS A 16 13.28 24.32 -16.80
N HIS A 17 12.42 24.24 -15.78
CA HIS A 17 12.64 23.31 -14.67
C HIS A 17 12.46 21.82 -15.05
N ILE A 18 11.86 21.53 -16.21
CA ILE A 18 11.53 20.16 -16.65
C ILE A 18 12.68 19.55 -17.47
N CYS A 19 13.22 20.28 -18.44
CA CYS A 19 14.28 19.80 -19.32
C CYS A 19 15.65 20.43 -19.02
N GLU A 20 15.69 21.37 -18.06
CA GLU A 20 16.88 22.08 -17.60
C GLU A 20 17.59 22.92 -18.69
N GLN A 21 16.97 23.08 -19.86
CA GLN A 21 17.50 23.89 -20.96
C GLN A 21 17.10 25.38 -20.81
N PRO A 22 17.95 26.32 -21.28
CA PRO A 22 17.65 27.74 -21.24
C PRO A 22 16.47 28.10 -22.13
N PHE A 23 15.70 29.11 -21.71
CA PHE A 23 14.66 29.71 -22.56
C PHE A 23 15.30 30.55 -23.66
N LYS A 24 14.85 30.35 -24.89
CA LYS A 24 15.15 31.22 -26.03
C LYS A 24 14.12 32.35 -26.13
N VAL A 25 14.42 33.34 -26.97
CA VAL A 25 13.57 34.54 -27.13
C VAL A 25 12.20 34.16 -27.74
N GLU A 26 12.18 33.16 -28.60
CA GLU A 26 11.00 32.62 -29.26
C GLU A 26 10.17 31.67 -28.37
N ASP A 27 10.70 31.23 -27.23
CA ASP A 27 10.03 30.26 -26.38
C ASP A 27 8.88 30.89 -25.57
N VAL A 28 7.74 30.21 -25.57
CA VAL A 28 6.63 30.55 -24.67
C VAL A 28 6.90 29.94 -23.30
N LYS A 29 7.30 30.81 -22.35
CA LYS A 29 7.49 30.46 -20.93
C LYS A 29 6.14 30.32 -20.23
N VAL A 30 5.83 29.13 -19.71
CA VAL A 30 4.56 28.81 -19.03
C VAL A 30 4.78 28.38 -17.58
N ARG A 31 3.72 28.44 -16.78
CA ARG A 31 3.74 28.10 -15.34
C ARG A 31 3.28 26.66 -15.17
N ASP A 32 4.21 25.74 -14.96
CA ASP A 32 3.87 24.36 -14.61
C ASP A 32 3.34 24.29 -13.18
N HIS A 33 2.39 23.38 -12.96
CA HIS A 33 1.80 23.17 -11.65
C HIS A 33 1.39 21.71 -11.43
N PHE A 34 1.39 21.30 -10.17
CA PHE A 34 0.88 20.01 -9.75
C PHE A 34 -0.65 19.99 -9.81
N HIS A 35 -1.19 18.97 -10.46
CA HIS A 35 -2.63 18.87 -10.69
C HIS A 35 -3.37 18.18 -9.52
N LEU A 36 -2.66 17.46 -8.64
CA LEU A 36 -3.27 16.76 -7.51
C LEU A 36 -3.46 17.62 -6.27
N THR A 37 -2.76 18.76 -6.15
CA THR A 37 -2.95 19.71 -5.06
C THR A 37 -3.52 21.04 -5.58
N PRO A 38 -4.61 21.57 -4.99
CA PRO A 38 -5.21 22.82 -5.45
C PRO A 38 -4.48 24.08 -4.92
N LYS A 39 -3.61 23.92 -3.92
CA LYS A 39 -2.86 25.03 -3.27
C LYS A 39 -1.37 24.73 -3.29
N ASN A 40 -0.56 25.80 -3.35
CA ASN A 40 0.90 25.74 -3.38
C ASN A 40 1.43 24.74 -4.43
N ASN A 41 0.81 24.76 -5.60
CA ASN A 41 1.03 23.74 -6.62
C ASN A 41 1.95 24.18 -7.75
N TYR A 42 2.41 25.43 -7.77
CA TYR A 42 3.40 25.89 -8.74
C TYR A 42 4.72 25.14 -8.58
N ARG A 43 5.27 24.65 -9.70
CA ARG A 43 6.51 23.86 -9.74
C ARG A 43 7.70 24.62 -10.30
N GLY A 44 7.44 25.50 -11.27
CA GLY A 44 8.48 26.24 -11.93
C GLY A 44 8.05 26.79 -13.30
N ALA A 45 8.96 27.54 -13.90
CA ALA A 45 8.81 27.98 -15.28
C ALA A 45 9.22 26.86 -16.23
N ALA A 46 8.38 26.58 -17.23
CA ALA A 46 8.62 25.52 -18.21
C ALA A 46 8.44 26.03 -19.64
N HIS A 47 9.05 25.34 -20.61
CA HIS A 47 8.66 25.51 -22.01
C HIS A 47 7.22 25.03 -22.19
N ASN A 48 6.42 25.69 -23.04
CA ASN A 48 5.06 25.25 -23.33
C ASN A 48 4.99 23.78 -23.77
N ALA A 49 5.90 23.37 -24.66
CA ALA A 49 5.98 21.98 -25.11
C ALA A 49 6.38 21.01 -24.00
N CYS A 50 7.31 21.40 -23.11
CA CYS A 50 7.68 20.58 -21.96
C CYS A 50 6.47 20.41 -21.02
N ASN A 51 5.79 21.50 -20.68
CA ASN A 51 4.62 21.50 -19.79
C ASN A 51 3.50 20.59 -20.31
N ILE A 52 3.15 20.69 -21.60
CA ILE A 52 2.09 19.87 -22.20
C ILE A 52 2.44 18.37 -22.18
N ASN A 53 3.73 18.04 -22.37
CA ASN A 53 4.19 16.66 -22.41
C ASN A 53 4.58 16.10 -21.04
N TYR A 54 4.67 16.94 -20.02
CA TYR A 54 5.08 16.53 -18.69
C TYR A 54 3.93 15.82 -17.98
N LYS A 55 4.02 14.49 -17.94
CA LYS A 55 3.08 13.63 -17.24
C LYS A 55 3.66 13.26 -15.89
N ASP A 56 3.49 14.12 -14.91
CA ASP A 56 3.88 13.80 -13.53
C ASP A 56 2.77 13.00 -12.84
N GLY A 57 2.67 11.74 -13.24
CA GLY A 57 1.74 10.80 -12.63
C GLY A 57 2.30 10.27 -11.32
N VAL A 58 1.45 10.18 -10.29
CA VAL A 58 1.80 9.57 -9.01
C VAL A 58 1.59 8.06 -9.10
N VAL A 59 2.63 7.31 -8.76
CA VAL A 59 2.54 5.86 -8.59
C VAL A 59 2.39 5.55 -7.11
N ILE A 60 1.24 4.98 -6.74
CA ILE A 60 0.97 4.50 -5.38
C ILE A 60 1.19 2.98 -5.39
N PRO A 61 2.23 2.47 -4.70
CA PRO A 61 2.43 1.04 -4.60
C PRO A 61 1.35 0.42 -3.70
N VAL A 62 0.68 -0.61 -4.19
CA VAL A 62 -0.22 -1.46 -3.41
C VAL A 62 0.51 -2.78 -3.18
N VAL A 63 0.93 -3.02 -1.94
CA VAL A 63 1.83 -4.11 -1.61
C VAL A 63 1.05 -5.26 -0.99
N PHE A 64 1.09 -6.41 -1.64
CA PHE A 64 0.58 -7.67 -1.11
C PHE A 64 1.76 -8.61 -0.89
N HIS A 65 1.67 -9.48 0.12
CA HIS A 65 2.67 -10.51 0.34
C HIS A 65 2.17 -11.83 -0.24
N ASN A 66 2.89 -12.39 -1.22
CA ASN A 66 2.51 -13.58 -1.99
C ASN A 66 1.33 -13.36 -2.96
N LEU A 67 1.23 -12.16 -3.53
CA LEU A 67 0.19 -11.78 -4.51
C LEU A 67 0.12 -12.73 -5.70
N GLY A 68 1.28 -13.14 -6.22
CA GLY A 68 1.36 -14.02 -7.38
C GLY A 68 0.99 -15.48 -7.10
N GLY A 69 0.83 -15.85 -5.82
CA GLY A 69 0.59 -17.23 -5.39
C GLY A 69 -0.89 -17.60 -5.22
N TYR A 70 -1.76 -16.63 -4.92
CA TYR A 70 -3.15 -16.91 -4.53
C TYR A 70 -4.15 -15.88 -5.06
N ASP A 71 -3.88 -14.58 -4.84
CA ASP A 71 -4.96 -13.58 -4.87
C ASP A 71 -5.01 -12.67 -6.11
N SER A 72 -4.00 -12.70 -6.97
CA SER A 72 -3.89 -11.73 -8.07
C SER A 72 -5.01 -11.80 -9.10
N HIS A 73 -5.55 -12.98 -9.41
CA HIS A 73 -6.52 -13.17 -10.50
C HIS A 73 -7.85 -12.48 -10.24
N PHE A 74 -8.47 -12.75 -9.09
CA PHE A 74 -9.76 -12.15 -8.76
C PHE A 74 -9.62 -10.64 -8.54
N ILE A 75 -8.52 -10.19 -7.93
CA ILE A 75 -8.27 -8.75 -7.72
C ILE A 75 -8.15 -8.06 -9.08
N LEU A 76 -7.36 -8.61 -9.99
CA LEU A 76 -7.15 -8.07 -11.32
C LEU A 76 -8.45 -8.03 -12.13
N GLU A 77 -9.24 -9.10 -12.08
CA GLU A 77 -10.54 -9.20 -12.77
C GLU A 77 -11.51 -8.10 -12.31
N ASN A 78 -11.74 -7.97 -11.00
CA ASN A 78 -12.63 -6.94 -10.46
C ASN A 78 -12.10 -5.52 -10.75
N ILE A 79 -10.79 -5.28 -10.63
CA ILE A 79 -10.19 -3.96 -10.95
C ILE A 79 -10.28 -3.62 -12.44
N ALA A 80 -10.20 -4.62 -13.32
CA ALA A 80 -10.31 -4.41 -14.76
C ALA A 80 -11.76 -4.14 -15.18
N ASN A 81 -12.73 -4.86 -14.59
CA ASN A 81 -14.13 -4.83 -15.00
C ASN A 81 -14.96 -3.75 -14.29
N ASP A 82 -14.73 -3.52 -13.00
CA ASP A 82 -15.63 -2.70 -12.17
C ASP A 82 -15.13 -1.25 -11.99
N MET A 83 -13.87 -0.97 -12.35
CA MET A 83 -13.29 0.36 -12.24
C MET A 83 -12.99 0.94 -13.62
N PRO A 84 -13.30 2.22 -13.90
CA PRO A 84 -12.91 2.86 -15.15
C PRO A 84 -11.39 3.05 -15.23
N GLY A 85 -10.84 3.13 -16.44
CA GLY A 85 -9.42 3.37 -16.68
C GLY A 85 -8.63 2.11 -17.05
N ARG A 86 -7.51 2.31 -17.73
CA ARG A 86 -6.70 1.22 -18.31
C ARG A 86 -5.95 0.44 -17.23
N VAL A 87 -5.88 -0.87 -17.40
CA VAL A 87 -4.98 -1.73 -16.64
C VAL A 87 -3.77 -2.11 -17.49
N ASP A 88 -2.58 -1.92 -16.93
CA ASP A 88 -1.32 -2.42 -17.51
C ASP A 88 -0.85 -3.63 -16.71
N VAL A 89 -0.50 -4.73 -17.38
CA VAL A 89 -0.06 -5.97 -16.73
C VAL A 89 1.35 -6.31 -17.18
N LEU A 90 2.20 -6.71 -16.24
CA LEU A 90 3.51 -7.32 -16.51
C LEU A 90 3.43 -8.83 -16.21
N PRO A 91 3.08 -9.66 -17.20
CA PRO A 91 2.93 -11.11 -16.99
C PRO A 91 4.28 -11.85 -17.00
N ILE A 92 4.32 -13.00 -16.32
CA ILE A 92 5.32 -14.06 -16.49
C ILE A 92 4.71 -15.20 -17.29
N THR A 93 3.56 -15.67 -16.85
CA THR A 93 2.74 -16.69 -17.52
C THR A 93 1.31 -16.18 -17.59
N LYS A 94 0.39 -16.97 -18.17
CA LYS A 94 -1.05 -16.66 -18.16
C LYS A 94 -1.64 -16.62 -16.74
N GLU A 95 -0.99 -17.27 -15.79
CA GLU A 95 -1.45 -17.45 -14.41
C GLU A 95 -0.58 -16.70 -13.38
N LYS A 96 0.49 -16.03 -13.82
CA LYS A 96 1.44 -15.38 -12.90
C LYS A 96 1.84 -14.02 -13.43
N TYR A 97 1.64 -13.01 -12.60
CA TYR A 97 1.97 -11.62 -12.91
C TYR A 97 3.10 -11.13 -12.00
N ILE A 98 4.03 -10.32 -12.53
CA ILE A 98 5.03 -9.60 -11.72
C ILE A 98 4.36 -8.45 -10.99
N SER A 99 3.56 -7.68 -11.71
CA SER A 99 2.81 -6.55 -11.22
C SER A 99 1.71 -6.21 -12.20
N PHE A 100 0.64 -5.60 -11.72
CA PHE A 100 -0.34 -4.93 -12.56
C PHE A 100 -0.60 -3.51 -12.03
N THR A 101 -0.97 -2.60 -12.92
CA THR A 101 -1.15 -1.19 -12.63
C THR A 101 -2.52 -0.74 -13.09
N LYS A 102 -3.32 -0.18 -12.19
CA LYS A 102 -4.55 0.52 -12.53
C LYS A 102 -4.26 2.00 -12.76
N ASN A 103 -4.55 2.49 -13.96
CA ASN A 103 -4.44 3.90 -14.30
C ASN A 103 -5.79 4.59 -14.09
N LEU A 104 -5.81 5.63 -13.26
CA LEU A 104 -6.94 6.49 -12.98
C LEU A 104 -6.63 7.93 -13.43
N ASP A 105 -7.66 8.77 -13.49
CA ASP A 105 -7.56 10.21 -13.77
C ASP A 105 -6.68 10.53 -14.98
N GLN A 106 -7.01 9.98 -16.15
CA GLN A 106 -6.25 10.17 -17.39
C GLN A 106 -4.76 9.76 -17.30
N ASN A 107 -4.45 8.78 -16.44
CA ASN A 107 -3.11 8.27 -16.12
C ASN A 107 -2.27 9.18 -15.18
N LEU A 108 -2.91 10.13 -14.49
CA LEU A 108 -2.28 10.92 -13.43
C LEU A 108 -2.07 10.12 -12.15
N ILE A 109 -2.95 9.15 -11.85
CA ILE A 109 -2.80 8.30 -10.66
C ILE A 109 -2.65 6.85 -11.11
N LYS A 110 -1.66 6.17 -10.58
CA LYS A 110 -1.32 4.78 -10.91
C LYS A 110 -1.23 3.95 -9.64
N PHE A 111 -2.21 3.08 -9.41
CA PHE A 111 -2.09 2.08 -8.35
C PHE A 111 -1.32 0.88 -8.90
N ARG A 112 -0.08 0.70 -8.44
CA ARG A 112 0.78 -0.39 -8.88
C ARG A 112 0.82 -1.50 -7.85
N PHE A 113 0.21 -2.62 -8.19
CA PHE A 113 0.14 -3.81 -7.35
C PHE A 113 1.43 -4.61 -7.48
N ILE A 114 2.09 -4.87 -6.36
CA ILE A 114 3.37 -5.59 -6.30
C ILE A 114 3.34 -6.68 -5.24
N ASP A 115 4.17 -7.70 -5.47
CA ASP A 115 4.33 -8.84 -4.58
C ASP A 115 5.60 -8.69 -3.74
N SER A 116 5.44 -8.45 -2.44
CA SER A 116 6.59 -8.31 -1.53
C SER A 116 7.36 -9.60 -1.30
N PHE A 117 6.75 -10.77 -1.51
CA PHE A 117 7.42 -12.07 -1.35
C PHE A 117 8.57 -12.24 -2.35
N ARG A 118 8.55 -11.52 -3.47
CA ARG A 118 9.64 -11.55 -4.46
C ARG A 118 10.89 -10.80 -4.02
N PHE A 119 10.76 -9.87 -3.07
CA PHE A 119 11.88 -9.15 -2.47
C PHE A 119 12.27 -9.78 -1.13
N MET A 120 11.29 -10.30 -0.39
CA MET A 120 11.44 -10.89 0.93
C MET A 120 10.79 -12.28 0.95
N ALA A 121 11.52 -13.27 0.45
CA ALA A 121 11.06 -14.65 0.28
C ALA A 121 11.03 -15.43 1.60
N SER A 122 10.26 -14.95 2.56
CA SER A 122 10.03 -15.58 3.85
C SER A 122 8.61 -15.29 4.31
N SER A 123 8.10 -16.05 5.27
CA SER A 123 6.75 -15.82 5.81
C SER A 123 6.67 -14.48 6.54
N LEU A 124 5.49 -13.86 6.56
CA LEU A 124 5.25 -12.65 7.37
C LEU A 124 5.58 -12.86 8.84
N ASP A 125 5.37 -14.07 9.38
CA ASP A 125 5.72 -14.43 10.76
C ASP A 125 7.23 -14.27 11.02
N THR A 126 8.04 -14.81 10.12
CA THR A 126 9.49 -14.69 10.17
C THR A 126 9.94 -13.24 9.99
N LEU A 127 9.38 -12.52 9.01
CA LEU A 127 9.74 -11.13 8.75
C LEU A 127 9.38 -10.22 9.94
N ALA A 128 8.19 -10.40 10.54
CA ALA A 128 7.77 -9.66 11.71
C ALA A 128 8.64 -9.99 12.94
N SER A 129 9.14 -11.22 13.05
CA SER A 129 10.03 -11.62 14.16
C SER A 129 11.37 -10.87 14.20
N TYR A 130 11.80 -10.30 13.08
CA TYR A 130 13.03 -9.48 12.99
C TYR A 130 12.80 -8.02 13.37
N MET A 131 11.54 -7.59 13.47
CA MET A 131 11.21 -6.22 13.86
C MET A 131 11.32 -6.08 15.37
N THR A 132 12.11 -5.10 15.82
CA THR A 132 12.26 -4.75 17.24
C THR A 132 11.37 -3.57 17.64
N GLU A 133 10.94 -2.77 16.67
CA GLU A 133 10.21 -1.53 16.89
C GLU A 133 9.01 -1.41 15.93
N PHE A 134 7.93 -0.84 16.44
CA PHE A 134 6.67 -0.68 15.71
C PHE A 134 6.13 0.75 15.90
N PRO A 135 6.83 1.78 15.38
CA PRO A 135 6.51 3.19 15.68
C PRO A 135 5.11 3.58 15.23
N ASN A 136 4.70 3.15 14.04
CA ASN A 136 3.35 3.44 13.53
C ASN A 136 2.29 2.77 14.41
N LEU A 137 2.47 1.49 14.76
CA LEU A 137 1.54 0.76 15.62
C LEU A 137 1.48 1.39 17.03
N LYS A 138 2.62 1.78 17.60
CA LYS A 138 2.69 2.42 18.92
C LYS A 138 2.05 3.80 18.93
N SER A 139 2.13 4.53 17.82
CA SER A 139 1.43 5.81 17.66
C SER A 139 -0.08 5.64 17.64
N GLU A 140 -0.59 4.60 16.96
CA GLU A 140 -2.03 4.33 16.90
C GLU A 140 -2.59 3.81 18.23
N PHE A 141 -1.79 3.03 18.97
CA PHE A 141 -2.17 2.45 20.26
C PHE A 141 -1.34 3.03 21.41
N SER A 142 -1.26 4.37 21.43
CA SER A 142 -0.41 5.11 22.38
C SER A 142 -0.87 5.00 23.85
N GLU A 143 -2.14 4.66 24.05
CA GLU A 143 -2.80 4.48 25.32
C GLU A 143 -2.54 3.12 25.97
N LEU A 144 -2.09 2.13 25.19
CA LEU A 144 -1.82 0.79 25.72
C LEU A 144 -0.54 0.77 26.56
N ALA A 145 -0.61 0.08 27.70
CA ALA A 145 0.56 -0.25 28.48
C ALA A 145 1.53 -1.11 27.65
N ASP A 146 2.82 -1.07 27.98
CA ASP A 146 3.83 -1.76 27.16
C ASP A 146 3.63 -3.27 27.11
N ASP A 147 3.13 -3.90 28.17
CA ASP A 147 2.83 -5.33 28.21
C ASP A 147 1.62 -5.71 27.34
N GLU A 148 0.59 -4.86 27.26
CA GLU A 148 -0.54 -5.00 26.36
C GLU A 148 -0.10 -4.78 24.91
N PHE A 149 0.64 -3.71 24.64
CA PHE A 149 1.19 -3.41 23.32
C PHE A 149 2.04 -4.56 22.78
N ASN A 150 2.87 -5.16 23.62
CA ASN A 150 3.70 -6.32 23.27
C ASN A 150 2.90 -7.58 22.88
N LEU A 151 1.60 -7.64 23.19
CA LEU A 151 0.72 -8.69 22.69
C LEU A 151 0.32 -8.46 21.23
N LEU A 152 0.23 -7.20 20.78
CA LEU A 152 -0.13 -6.83 19.41
C LEU A 152 1.01 -7.00 18.40
N THR A 153 2.27 -7.02 18.88
CA THR A 153 3.45 -7.14 18.01
C THR A 153 3.73 -8.57 17.55
N LYS A 154 2.98 -9.55 18.06
CA LYS A 154 3.15 -10.97 17.74
C LYS A 154 2.03 -11.46 16.85
N LYS A 155 2.34 -12.47 16.03
CA LYS A 155 1.34 -13.16 15.21
C LYS A 155 0.24 -13.75 16.09
N GLY A 156 -1.00 -13.35 15.82
CA GLY A 156 -2.18 -13.91 16.47
C GLY A 156 -2.37 -15.40 16.14
N VAL A 157 -2.90 -16.14 17.10
CA VAL A 157 -3.31 -17.54 16.91
C VAL A 157 -4.78 -17.53 16.51
N TYR A 158 -5.07 -17.94 15.27
CA TYR A 158 -6.40 -17.83 14.68
C TYR A 158 -6.95 -19.20 14.24
N PRO A 159 -8.21 -19.55 14.57
CA PRO A 159 -8.77 -20.85 14.24
C PRO A 159 -9.39 -20.84 12.84
N TYR A 160 -8.55 -20.85 11.80
CA TYR A 160 -8.96 -20.67 10.40
C TYR A 160 -10.08 -21.63 9.95
N ASP A 161 -9.95 -22.92 10.25
CA ASP A 161 -10.95 -23.91 9.82
C ASP A 161 -12.26 -23.84 10.60
N PHE A 162 -12.22 -23.32 11.82
CA PHE A 162 -13.44 -23.09 12.60
C PHE A 162 -14.18 -21.84 12.12
N MET A 163 -13.48 -20.80 11.66
CA MET A 163 -14.07 -19.53 11.20
C MET A 163 -14.60 -19.64 9.77
N ASP A 164 -15.53 -20.56 9.55
CA ASP A 164 -16.16 -20.87 8.26
C ASP A 164 -17.43 -20.06 7.94
N SER A 165 -17.86 -19.18 8.85
CA SER A 165 -19.09 -18.42 8.71
C SER A 165 -19.00 -17.04 9.39
N PHE A 166 -19.74 -16.06 8.87
CA PHE A 166 -19.74 -14.70 9.43
C PHE A 166 -20.38 -14.62 10.81
N GLU A 167 -21.32 -15.53 11.13
CA GLU A 167 -22.01 -15.57 12.42
C GLU A 167 -21.03 -15.82 13.58
N LYS A 168 -19.96 -16.59 13.33
CA LYS A 168 -18.94 -16.93 14.35
C LYS A 168 -18.13 -15.71 14.81
N PHE A 169 -18.10 -14.63 14.04
CA PHE A 169 -17.49 -13.36 14.49
C PHE A 169 -18.26 -12.69 15.63
N ASN A 170 -19.54 -13.04 15.82
CA ASN A 170 -20.36 -12.50 16.91
C ASN A 170 -20.21 -13.27 18.23
N PHE A 171 -19.42 -14.36 18.23
CA PHE A 171 -19.23 -15.18 19.43
C PHE A 171 -18.47 -14.39 20.50
N GLN A 172 -18.99 -14.44 21.74
CA GLN A 172 -18.48 -13.66 22.88
C GLN A 172 -17.44 -14.42 23.72
N SER A 173 -16.97 -15.56 23.21
CA SER A 173 -15.98 -16.41 23.86
C SER A 173 -14.96 -16.92 22.85
N LEU A 174 -13.72 -17.05 23.29
CA LEU A 174 -12.69 -17.74 22.54
C LEU A 174 -13.08 -19.21 22.32
N PRO A 175 -12.97 -19.76 21.11
CA PRO A 175 -13.20 -21.19 20.87
C PRO A 175 -12.28 -22.06 21.72
N GLU A 176 -12.72 -23.29 22.00
CA GLU A 176 -11.86 -24.27 22.68
C GLU A 176 -10.68 -24.71 21.79
N GLN A 177 -9.58 -25.15 22.40
CA GLN A 177 -8.36 -25.56 21.70
C GLN A 177 -8.58 -26.55 20.53
N PRO A 178 -9.47 -27.56 20.62
CA PRO A 178 -9.75 -28.45 19.50
C PRO A 178 -10.18 -27.74 18.21
N HIS A 179 -10.83 -26.58 18.31
CA HIS A 179 -11.30 -25.79 17.18
C HIS A 179 -10.17 -25.05 16.44
N PHE A 180 -8.95 -25.04 16.98
CA PHE A 180 -7.77 -24.47 16.32
C PHE A 180 -7.02 -25.50 15.44
N TYR A 181 -7.58 -26.69 15.23
CA TYR A 181 -7.02 -27.67 14.31
C TYR A 181 -6.95 -27.09 12.89
N SER A 182 -5.77 -27.17 12.28
CA SER A 182 -5.57 -26.78 10.88
C SER A 182 -5.61 -28.02 10.00
N ARG A 183 -6.57 -28.09 9.07
CA ARG A 183 -6.65 -29.12 8.03
C ARG A 183 -5.51 -29.03 7.03
N LEU A 184 -5.01 -27.81 6.77
CA LEU A 184 -3.88 -27.58 5.86
C LEU A 184 -2.58 -28.20 6.40
N GLU A 185 -2.36 -28.07 7.70
CA GLU A 185 -1.16 -28.55 8.40
C GLU A 185 -1.37 -29.90 9.10
N GLU A 186 -2.59 -30.43 9.02
CA GLU A 186 -3.09 -31.63 9.70
C GLU A 186 -2.74 -31.71 11.20
N LYS A 187 -2.68 -30.56 11.88
CA LYS A 187 -2.24 -30.48 13.28
C LYS A 187 -3.03 -29.46 14.09
N ASN A 188 -3.11 -29.72 15.40
CA ASN A 188 -3.61 -28.75 16.37
C ASN A 188 -2.49 -27.80 16.82
N ILE A 189 -2.87 -26.65 17.36
CA ILE A 189 -1.95 -25.72 18.02
C ILE A 189 -1.44 -26.31 19.33
N SER A 190 -0.23 -25.92 19.71
CA SER A 190 0.35 -26.27 21.01
C SER A 190 -0.39 -25.59 22.17
N SER A 191 -0.31 -26.18 23.37
CA SER A 191 -0.88 -25.59 24.59
C SER A 191 -0.30 -24.19 24.88
N LYS A 192 0.97 -23.94 24.50
CA LYS A 192 1.61 -22.62 24.62
C LYS A 192 0.95 -21.58 23.71
N GLN A 193 0.63 -21.96 22.47
CA GLN A 193 -0.08 -21.09 21.53
C GLN A 193 -1.52 -20.83 22.01
N PHE A 194 -2.20 -21.84 22.52
CA PHE A 194 -3.56 -21.66 23.06
C PHE A 194 -3.57 -20.76 24.29
N ALA A 195 -2.63 -20.93 25.23
CA ALA A 195 -2.47 -20.04 26.38
C ALA A 195 -2.18 -18.59 25.95
N HIS A 196 -1.40 -18.39 24.88
CA HIS A 196 -1.19 -17.07 24.30
C HIS A 196 -2.48 -16.48 23.73
N ALA A 197 -3.25 -17.25 22.96
CA ALA A 197 -4.55 -16.83 22.43
C ALA A 197 -5.51 -16.40 23.56
N GLN A 198 -5.54 -17.16 24.64
CA GLN A 198 -6.32 -16.86 25.84
C GLN A 198 -5.88 -15.58 26.52
N LYS A 199 -4.57 -15.36 26.64
CA LYS A 199 -4.01 -14.11 27.19
C LYS A 199 -4.46 -12.91 26.36
N VAL A 200 -4.28 -12.96 25.02
CA VAL A 200 -4.69 -11.89 24.11
C VAL A 200 -6.19 -11.62 24.24
N TRP A 201 -7.01 -12.67 24.18
CA TRP A 201 -8.46 -12.54 24.32
C TRP A 201 -8.87 -11.87 25.63
N ASN A 202 -8.30 -12.29 26.76
CA ASN A 202 -8.66 -11.74 28.06
C ASN A 202 -8.15 -10.31 28.29
N THR A 203 -7.05 -9.91 27.64
CA THR A 203 -6.52 -8.55 27.74
C THR A 203 -7.39 -7.54 26.99
N PHE A 204 -7.91 -7.89 25.81
CA PHE A 204 -8.62 -6.96 24.92
C PHE A 204 -10.14 -7.17 24.84
N LYS A 205 -10.70 -7.96 25.76
CA LYS A 205 -12.16 -8.22 25.81
C LYS A 205 -12.95 -6.98 26.22
#